data_AF-F6U1Z4-F1
#
_entry.id   AF-F6U1Z4-F1
#
_cell.length_a   1.000
_cell.length_b   1.000
_cell.length_c   1.000
_cell.angle_alpha   90.00
_cell.angle_beta   90.00
_cell.angle_gamma   90.00
#
_symmetry.space_group_name_H-M   'P 1'
#
loop_
_entity.id
_entity.type
_entity.pdbx_description
1 polymer ?
#
loop_
_entity_poly.entity_id
_entity_poly.type
_entity_poly.pdbx_seq_one_letter_code
_entity_poly.pdbx_strand_id
1 'polypeptide(L)'
;MLRECIRSEALAKAVLSSKEFPKFFDYVEMSTFDIASDAFATFKDLLTRHKVVCAEFLNANYDQVFDCYTQLLGSENYVTRRQSLKLLGELLLDRHNYTIMTKYISRPENLKIMMNNLRDQSRNIQFEAFHVFKVFVANPNKTKPILDILLKNQQKLVDFLTNFHNDRSDDEQFNEEKAYLIKQIRELQ
;
A
#
# COMPACT_ATOMS: atom_id res chain seq x y z
N MET A 1 -3.07 -7.29 25.66
CA MET A 1 -4.48 -7.12 26.09
C MET A 1 -5.35 -6.53 24.98
N LEU A 2 -5.06 -5.34 24.45
CA LEU A 2 -5.89 -4.72 23.39
C LEU A 2 -6.07 -5.60 22.14
N ARG A 3 -5.00 -6.24 21.66
CA ARG A 3 -5.08 -7.18 20.52
C ARG A 3 -6.04 -8.37 20.76
N GLU A 4 -6.19 -8.83 22.00
CA GLU A 4 -7.18 -9.86 22.31
C GLU A 4 -8.60 -9.30 22.29
N CYS A 5 -8.81 -8.08 22.78
CA CYS A 5 -10.12 -7.41 22.75
C CYS A 5 -10.62 -7.23 21.31
N ILE A 6 -9.76 -6.75 20.39
CA ILE A 6 -10.12 -6.51 18.99
C ILE A 6 -10.36 -7.82 18.20
N ARG A 7 -10.18 -9.00 18.79
CA ARG A 7 -10.69 -10.25 18.22
C ARG A 7 -12.21 -10.29 18.19
N SER A 8 -12.87 -9.58 19.11
CA SER A 8 -14.30 -9.29 19.04
C SER A 8 -14.56 -8.15 18.06
N GLU A 9 -15.45 -8.38 17.09
CA GLU A 9 -15.82 -7.38 16.09
C GLU A 9 -16.40 -6.11 16.71
N ALA A 10 -17.25 -6.24 17.73
CA ALA A 10 -17.85 -5.09 18.42
C ALA A 10 -16.81 -4.19 19.08
N LEU A 11 -15.79 -4.80 19.71
CA LEU A 11 -14.70 -4.05 20.34
C LEU A 11 -13.76 -3.43 19.30
N ALA A 12 -13.45 -4.15 18.21
CA ALA A 12 -12.69 -3.58 17.11
C ALA A 12 -13.40 -2.36 16.49
N LYS A 13 -14.72 -2.46 16.25
CA LYS A 13 -15.54 -1.36 15.74
C LYS A 13 -15.54 -0.16 16.69
N ALA A 14 -15.61 -0.40 18.00
CA ALA A 14 -15.53 0.67 19.00
C ALA A 14 -14.17 1.38 18.99
N VAL A 15 -13.07 0.64 18.81
CA VAL A 15 -11.72 1.22 18.71
C VAL A 15 -11.56 2.00 17.40
N LEU A 16 -11.97 1.44 16.27
CA LEU A 16 -11.90 2.11 14.95
C LEU A 16 -12.71 3.42 14.93
N SER A 17 -13.90 3.41 15.53
CA SER A 17 -14.79 4.58 15.57
C SER A 17 -14.40 5.61 16.64
N SER A 18 -13.36 5.32 17.43
CA SER A 18 -12.90 6.22 18.49
C SER A 18 -12.13 7.40 17.90
N LYS A 19 -12.31 8.58 18.50
CA LYS A 19 -11.49 9.78 18.24
C LYS A 19 -9.99 9.56 18.49
N GLU A 20 -9.64 8.50 19.22
CA GLU A 20 -8.26 8.13 19.55
C GLU A 20 -7.60 7.25 18.47
N PHE A 21 -8.36 6.68 17.53
CA PHE A 21 -7.80 5.84 16.47
C PHE A 21 -6.68 6.55 15.66
N PRO A 22 -6.80 7.83 15.28
CA PRO A 22 -5.73 8.52 14.56
C PRO A 22 -4.38 8.54 15.30
N LYS A 23 -4.35 8.37 16.63
CA LYS A 23 -3.08 8.30 17.37
C LYS A 23 -2.23 7.10 17.01
N PHE A 24 -2.80 6.04 16.40
CA PHE A 24 -1.98 4.94 15.88
C PHE A 24 -0.96 5.41 14.84
N PHE A 25 -1.25 6.46 14.05
CA PHE A 25 -0.30 7.04 13.11
C PHE A 25 0.94 7.63 13.82
N ASP A 26 0.75 8.17 15.03
CA ASP A 26 1.85 8.66 15.86
C ASP A 26 2.58 7.50 16.55
N TYR A 27 1.83 6.53 17.07
CA TYR A 27 2.38 5.39 17.81
C TYR A 27 3.30 4.52 16.96
N VAL A 28 2.98 4.32 15.68
CA VAL A 28 3.83 3.54 14.76
C VAL A 28 5.11 4.27 14.34
N GLU A 29 5.21 5.58 14.59
CA GLU A 29 6.39 6.40 14.30
C GLU A 29 7.25 6.66 15.56
N MET A 30 6.92 6.05 16.70
CA MET A 30 7.70 6.21 17.92
C MET A 30 9.15 5.72 17.73
N SER A 31 10.11 6.44 18.32
CA SER A 31 11.53 6.11 18.24
C SER A 31 11.88 4.79 18.96
N THR A 32 11.04 4.36 19.91
CA THR A 32 11.21 3.08 20.62
C THR A 32 10.65 1.94 19.77
N PHE A 33 11.56 1.18 19.14
CA PHE A 33 11.23 0.13 18.19
C PHE A 33 10.20 -0.90 18.69
N ASP A 34 10.34 -1.39 19.91
CA ASP A 34 9.44 -2.42 20.46
C ASP A 34 8.00 -1.89 20.59
N ILE A 35 7.85 -0.62 21.00
CA ILE A 35 6.55 0.03 21.15
C ILE A 35 5.94 0.30 19.77
N ALA A 36 6.72 0.87 18.85
CA ALA A 36 6.25 1.17 17.49
C ALA A 36 5.83 -0.10 16.74
N SER A 37 6.61 -1.19 16.88
CA SER A 37 6.31 -2.48 16.26
C SER A 37 5.04 -3.12 16.83
N ASP A 38 4.85 -3.07 18.15
CA ASP A 38 3.64 -3.59 18.82
C ASP A 38 2.39 -2.75 18.47
N ALA A 39 2.56 -1.43 18.39
CA ALA A 39 1.53 -0.51 17.91
C ALA A 39 1.16 -0.82 16.46
N PHE A 40 2.15 -1.06 15.58
CA PHE A 40 1.91 -1.41 14.18
C PHE A 40 1.17 -2.74 14.04
N ALA A 41 1.53 -3.76 14.83
CA ALA A 41 0.82 -5.04 14.84
C ALA A 41 -0.65 -4.86 15.21
N THR A 42 -0.94 -4.00 16.19
CA THR A 42 -2.32 -3.68 16.61
C THR A 42 -3.06 -2.87 15.55
N PHE A 43 -2.40 -1.88 14.94
CA PHE A 43 -2.93 -1.08 13.84
C PHE A 43 -3.28 -1.93 12.62
N LYS A 44 -2.39 -2.84 12.23
CA LYS A 44 -2.63 -3.83 11.17
C LYS A 44 -3.83 -4.71 11.48
N ASP A 45 -3.90 -5.28 12.69
CA ASP A 45 -5.02 -6.14 13.08
C ASP A 45 -6.37 -5.39 13.01
N LEU A 46 -6.41 -4.14 13.48
CA LEU A 46 -7.59 -3.28 13.41
C LEU A 46 -8.05 -3.02 11.98
N LEU A 47 -7.13 -2.92 11.02
CA LEU A 47 -7.43 -2.61 9.62
C LEU A 47 -7.65 -3.84 8.73
N THR A 48 -7.37 -5.06 9.23
CA THR A 48 -7.36 -6.26 8.38
C THR A 48 -8.14 -7.45 8.93
N ARG A 49 -8.47 -7.50 10.22
CA ARG A 49 -9.13 -8.66 10.85
C ARG A 49 -10.59 -8.81 10.45
N HIS A 50 -11.41 -7.78 10.71
CA HIS A 50 -12.86 -7.81 10.50
C HIS A 50 -13.20 -7.13 9.18
N LYS A 51 -13.09 -7.87 8.08
CA LYS A 51 -13.05 -7.33 6.70
C LYS A 51 -14.16 -6.32 6.38
N VAL A 52 -15.40 -6.65 6.70
CA VAL A 52 -16.55 -5.78 6.44
C VAL A 52 -16.47 -4.48 7.25
N VAL A 53 -16.22 -4.58 8.56
CA VAL A 53 -16.07 -3.41 9.44
C VAL A 53 -14.90 -2.52 9.02
N CYS A 54 -13.77 -3.12 8.65
CA CYS A 54 -12.59 -2.39 8.17
C CYS A 54 -12.91 -1.63 6.87
N ALA A 55 -13.57 -2.29 5.91
CA ALA A 55 -13.96 -1.68 4.65
C ALA A 55 -14.98 -0.54 4.83
N GLU A 56 -15.98 -0.72 5.71
CA GLU A 56 -16.92 0.34 6.09
C GLU A 56 -16.20 1.55 6.67
N PHE A 57 -15.31 1.32 7.64
CA PHE A 57 -14.53 2.36 8.30
C PHE A 57 -13.62 3.12 7.31
N LEU A 58 -12.87 2.40 6.46
CA LEU A 58 -11.96 2.98 5.49
C LEU A 58 -12.69 3.78 4.41
N ASN A 59 -13.86 3.32 3.97
CA ASN A 59 -14.67 4.09 3.02
C ASN A 59 -15.21 5.38 3.66
N ALA A 60 -15.75 5.29 4.88
CA ALA A 60 -16.32 6.45 5.57
C ALA A 60 -15.28 7.51 5.94
N ASN A 61 -14.03 7.10 6.22
CA ASN A 61 -12.95 7.97 6.69
C ASN A 61 -11.79 8.07 5.70
N TYR A 62 -12.05 7.81 4.41
CA TYR A 62 -11.01 7.60 3.40
C TYR A 62 -9.97 8.74 3.38
N ASP A 63 -10.43 9.99 3.25
CA ASP A 63 -9.51 11.11 3.04
C ASP A 63 -8.63 11.33 4.28
N GLN A 64 -9.23 11.36 5.48
CA GLN A 64 -8.47 11.46 6.74
C GLN A 64 -7.46 10.31 6.93
N VAL A 65 -7.88 9.07 6.69
CA VAL A 65 -7.00 7.90 6.89
C VAL A 65 -5.85 7.92 5.90
N PHE A 66 -6.12 8.11 4.61
CA PHE A 66 -5.08 8.03 3.58
C PHE A 66 -4.17 9.25 3.54
N ASP A 67 -4.64 10.43 3.96
CA ASP A 67 -3.77 11.61 4.12
C ASP A 67 -2.72 11.37 5.22
N CYS A 68 -3.10 10.78 6.36
CA CYS A 68 -2.16 10.33 7.39
C CYS A 68 -1.29 9.17 6.90
N TYR A 69 -1.87 8.21 6.17
CA TYR A 69 -1.14 7.05 5.65
C TYR A 69 -0.03 7.44 4.68
N THR A 70 -0.23 8.48 3.87
CA THR A 70 0.80 9.02 2.98
C THR A 70 2.06 9.43 3.74
N GLN A 71 1.95 9.92 4.97
CA GLN A 71 3.12 10.25 5.80
C GLN A 71 3.91 8.99 6.17
N LEU A 72 3.24 7.89 6.51
CA LEU A 72 3.90 6.61 6.82
C LEU A 72 4.68 6.06 5.61
N LEU A 73 4.14 6.23 4.39
CA LEU A 73 4.82 5.83 3.15
C LEU A 73 6.08 6.66 2.85
N GLY A 74 6.18 7.86 3.43
CA GLY A 74 7.32 8.76 3.32
C GLY A 74 8.23 8.77 4.56
N SER A 75 7.97 7.92 5.56
CA SER A 75 8.69 7.95 6.84
C SER A 75 10.18 7.66 6.69
N GLU A 76 10.99 8.38 7.47
CA GLU A 76 12.42 8.10 7.63
C GLU A 76 12.67 6.80 8.41
N ASN A 77 11.69 6.32 9.19
CA ASN A 77 11.75 5.04 9.85
C ASN A 77 11.58 3.91 8.83
N TYR A 78 12.68 3.22 8.52
CA TYR A 78 12.71 2.10 7.58
C TYR A 78 11.65 1.04 7.86
N VAL A 79 11.47 0.65 9.12
CA VAL A 79 10.54 -0.42 9.48
C VAL A 79 9.11 0.03 9.27
N THR A 80 8.76 1.23 9.74
CA THR A 80 7.42 1.78 9.58
C THR A 80 7.08 1.97 8.11
N ARG A 81 7.97 2.55 7.32
CA ARG A 81 7.78 2.74 5.87
C ARG A 81 7.60 1.41 5.14
N ARG A 82 8.46 0.42 5.40
CA ARG A 82 8.34 -0.92 4.78
C ARG A 82 7.04 -1.62 5.16
N GLN A 83 6.70 -1.67 6.45
CA GLN A 83 5.49 -2.36 6.90
C GLN A 83 4.22 -1.65 6.42
N SER A 84 4.24 -0.32 6.30
CA SER A 84 3.13 0.46 5.74
C SER A 84 2.94 0.18 4.24
N LEU A 85 4.01 0.08 3.45
CA LEU A 85 3.90 -0.32 2.04
C LEU A 85 3.30 -1.72 1.90
N LYS A 86 3.77 -2.67 2.71
CA LYS A 86 3.24 -4.03 2.72
C LYS A 86 1.75 -4.07 3.08
N LEU A 87 1.37 -3.39 4.16
CA LEU A 87 -0.02 -3.31 4.60
C LEU A 87 -0.90 -2.62 3.56
N LEU A 88 -0.41 -1.57 2.91
CA LEU A 88 -1.13 -0.92 1.81
C LEU A 88 -1.42 -1.91 0.67
N GLY A 89 -0.42 -2.71 0.26
CA GLY A 89 -0.63 -3.78 -0.73
C GLY A 89 -1.72 -4.77 -0.31
N GLU A 90 -1.68 -5.23 0.95
CA GLU A 90 -2.71 -6.13 1.51
C GLU A 90 -4.11 -5.49 1.49
N LEU A 91 -4.22 -4.20 1.86
CA LEU A 91 -5.49 -3.47 1.89
C LEU A 91 -6.07 -3.28 0.48
N LEU A 92 -5.25 -2.94 -0.51
CA LEU A 92 -5.71 -2.68 -1.88
C LEU A 92 -6.11 -3.96 -2.62
N LEU A 93 -5.52 -5.11 -2.28
CA LEU A 93 -5.82 -6.40 -2.90
C LEU A 93 -7.00 -7.12 -2.23
N ASP A 94 -7.49 -6.64 -1.08
CA ASP A 94 -8.66 -7.23 -0.42
C ASP A 94 -9.96 -6.90 -1.19
N ARG A 95 -10.73 -7.92 -1.53
CA ARG A 95 -11.99 -7.78 -2.30
C ARG A 95 -13.02 -6.85 -1.62
N HIS A 96 -13.03 -6.76 -0.29
CA HIS A 96 -13.98 -5.89 0.42
C HIS A 96 -13.59 -4.41 0.27
N ASN A 97 -12.34 -4.14 -0.09
CA ASN A 97 -11.80 -2.81 -0.27
C ASN A 97 -11.82 -2.35 -1.74
N TYR A 98 -12.60 -2.97 -2.62
CA TYR A 98 -12.65 -2.61 -4.05
C TYR A 98 -12.90 -1.11 -4.30
N THR A 99 -13.82 -0.49 -3.55
CA THR A 99 -14.10 0.96 -3.65
C THR A 99 -12.90 1.80 -3.23
N ILE A 100 -12.24 1.42 -2.12
CA ILE A 100 -11.02 2.07 -1.63
C ILE A 100 -9.89 1.92 -2.64
N MET A 101 -9.68 0.72 -3.17
CA MET A 101 -8.65 0.43 -4.17
C MET A 101 -8.85 1.29 -5.42
N THR A 102 -10.06 1.30 -5.97
CA THR A 102 -10.41 2.09 -7.15
C THR A 102 -10.16 3.58 -6.92
N LYS A 103 -10.56 4.11 -5.75
CA LYS A 103 -10.29 5.52 -5.38
C LYS A 103 -8.79 5.78 -5.25
N TYR A 104 -8.03 4.88 -4.64
CA TYR A 104 -6.58 5.03 -4.42
C TYR A 104 -5.79 5.04 -5.73
N ILE A 105 -6.07 4.10 -6.63
CA ILE A 105 -5.32 3.97 -7.90
C ILE A 105 -5.71 5.01 -8.95
N SER A 106 -6.77 5.79 -8.70
CA SER A 106 -7.20 6.89 -9.57
C SER A 106 -6.42 8.20 -9.34
N ARG A 107 -5.65 8.30 -8.22
CA ARG A 107 -4.94 9.52 -7.81
C ARG A 107 -3.50 9.56 -8.35
N PRO A 108 -3.13 10.58 -9.15
CA PRO A 108 -1.78 10.74 -9.69
C PRO A 108 -0.66 10.79 -8.65
N GLU A 109 -0.91 11.46 -7.52
CA GLU A 109 0.09 11.58 -6.45
C GLU A 109 0.44 10.21 -5.85
N ASN A 110 -0.55 9.33 -5.69
CA ASN A 110 -0.30 7.98 -5.19
C ASN A 110 0.59 7.18 -6.15
N LEU A 111 0.36 7.29 -7.47
CA LEU A 111 1.22 6.65 -8.46
C LEU A 111 2.66 7.18 -8.39
N LYS A 112 2.84 8.50 -8.26
CA LYS A 112 4.18 9.11 -8.12
C LYS A 112 4.90 8.62 -6.87
N ILE A 113 4.21 8.50 -5.73
CA ILE A 113 4.80 7.96 -4.50
C ILE A 113 5.29 6.53 -4.73
N MET A 114 4.50 5.67 -5.39
CA MET A 114 4.91 4.30 -5.69
C MET A 114 6.10 4.25 -6.65
N MET A 115 6.08 5.05 -7.72
CA MET A 115 7.20 5.13 -8.67
C MET A 115 8.50 5.65 -8.04
N ASN A 116 8.40 6.54 -7.04
CA ASN A 116 9.57 6.99 -6.28
C ASN A 116 10.08 5.89 -5.33
N ASN A 117 9.19 5.17 -4.64
CA ASN A 117 9.59 4.06 -3.77
C ASN A 117 10.18 2.86 -4.54
N LEU A 118 9.79 2.65 -5.81
CA LEU A 118 10.47 1.69 -6.70
C LEU A 118 11.97 2.01 -6.88
N ARG A 119 12.37 3.26 -6.68
CA ARG A 119 13.77 3.72 -6.80
C ARG A 119 14.46 3.92 -5.45
N ASP A 120 13.85 3.48 -4.35
CA ASP A 120 14.44 3.61 -3.01
C ASP A 120 15.76 2.85 -2.89
N GLN A 121 16.65 3.22 -1.98
CA GLN A 121 17.92 2.51 -1.79
C GLN A 121 17.73 1.09 -1.22
N SER A 122 16.63 0.85 -0.50
CA SER A 122 16.32 -0.45 0.08
C SER A 122 15.58 -1.35 -0.91
N ARG A 123 16.23 -2.46 -1.30
CA ARG A 123 15.64 -3.56 -2.09
C ARG A 123 14.30 -4.04 -1.54
N ASN A 124 14.11 -4.04 -0.23
CA ASN A 124 12.84 -4.47 0.38
C ASN A 124 11.73 -3.44 0.21
N ILE A 125 12.04 -2.14 0.26
CA ILE A 125 11.05 -1.08 -0.01
C ILE A 125 10.65 -1.09 -1.47
N GLN A 126 11.63 -1.22 -2.38
CA GLN A 126 11.39 -1.38 -3.81
C GLN A 126 10.40 -2.52 -4.08
N PHE A 127 10.60 -3.68 -3.44
CA PHE A 127 9.76 -4.86 -3.61
C PHE A 127 8.32 -4.66 -3.12
N GLU A 128 8.12 -4.09 -1.93
CA GLU A 128 6.76 -3.80 -1.44
C GLU A 128 6.07 -2.72 -2.30
N ALA A 129 6.81 -1.72 -2.77
CA ALA A 129 6.29 -0.71 -3.70
C ALA A 129 5.87 -1.30 -5.04
N PHE A 130 6.57 -2.33 -5.53
CA PHE A 130 6.17 -3.07 -6.74
C PHE A 130 4.79 -3.71 -6.59
N HIS A 131 4.48 -4.32 -5.45
CA HIS A 131 3.17 -4.94 -5.21
C HIS A 131 2.02 -3.93 -5.17
N VAL A 132 2.28 -2.66 -4.87
CA VAL A 132 1.26 -1.61 -4.98
C VAL A 132 1.24 -1.01 -6.39
N PHE A 133 2.40 -0.75 -6.98
CA PHE A 133 2.52 -0.24 -8.36
C PHE A 133 1.82 -1.15 -9.38
N LYS A 134 1.91 -2.48 -9.22
CA LYS A 134 1.26 -3.42 -10.13
C LYS A 134 -0.25 -3.20 -10.22
N VAL A 135 -0.90 -2.77 -9.14
CA VAL A 135 -2.36 -2.54 -9.09
C VAL A 135 -2.75 -1.35 -9.99
N PHE A 136 -1.92 -0.30 -10.07
CA PHE A 136 -2.14 0.83 -10.98
C PHE A 136 -2.09 0.40 -12.44
N VAL A 137 -1.10 -0.42 -12.80
CA VAL A 137 -0.87 -0.86 -14.18
C VAL A 137 -1.90 -1.92 -14.59
N ALA A 138 -2.26 -2.84 -13.68
CA ALA A 138 -3.23 -3.89 -13.94
C ALA A 138 -4.69 -3.38 -14.04
N ASN A 139 -4.97 -2.15 -13.59
CA ASN A 139 -6.31 -1.57 -13.71
C ASN A 139 -6.71 -1.39 -15.18
N PRO A 140 -7.79 -2.05 -15.67
CA PRO A 140 -8.26 -1.85 -17.05
C PRO A 140 -8.85 -0.46 -17.28
N ASN A 141 -9.41 0.16 -16.24
CA ASN A 141 -10.09 1.46 -16.29
C ASN A 141 -9.22 2.57 -15.72
N LYS A 142 -8.05 2.80 -16.33
CA LYS A 142 -7.12 3.85 -15.89
C LYS A 142 -7.74 5.23 -16.13
N THR A 143 -7.65 6.13 -15.16
CA THR A 143 -8.04 7.53 -15.38
C THR A 143 -7.03 8.20 -16.31
N LYS A 144 -7.45 9.21 -17.07
CA LYS A 144 -6.58 9.94 -17.99
C LYS A 144 -5.28 10.44 -17.33
N PRO A 145 -5.31 11.07 -16.13
CA PRO A 145 -4.08 11.49 -15.46
C PRO A 145 -3.10 10.35 -15.11
N ILE A 146 -3.61 9.16 -14.81
CA ILE A 146 -2.79 7.97 -14.53
C ILE A 146 -2.16 7.46 -15.83
N LEU A 147 -2.97 7.34 -16.89
CA LEU A 147 -2.51 6.93 -18.21
C LEU A 147 -1.42 7.89 -18.75
N ASP A 148 -1.63 9.19 -18.65
CA ASP A 148 -0.69 10.22 -19.09
C ASP A 148 0.68 10.08 -18.40
N ILE A 149 0.71 9.78 -17.09
CA ILE A 149 1.95 9.54 -16.35
C ILE A 149 2.65 8.28 -16.85
N LEU A 150 1.92 7.18 -17.05
CA LEU A 150 2.50 5.92 -17.50
C LEU A 150 3.05 6.05 -18.93
N LEU A 151 2.30 6.67 -19.86
CA LEU A 151 2.73 6.93 -21.23
C LEU A 151 3.98 7.83 -21.28
N LYS A 152 3.99 8.92 -20.51
CA LYS A 152 5.13 9.84 -20.44
C LYS A 152 6.42 9.15 -19.96
N ASN A 153 6.30 8.07 -19.18
CA ASN A 153 7.42 7.33 -18.62
C ASN A 153 7.57 5.91 -19.22
N GLN A 154 6.85 5.58 -20.29
CA GLN A 154 6.66 4.22 -20.79
C GLN A 154 7.99 3.50 -21.04
N GLN A 155 8.86 4.07 -21.88
CA GLN A 155 10.15 3.48 -22.21
C GLN A 155 11.03 3.28 -20.97
N LYS A 156 11.12 4.31 -20.12
CA LYS A 156 11.91 4.26 -18.88
C LYS A 156 11.40 3.19 -17.91
N LEU A 157 10.07 3.03 -17.80
CA LEU A 157 9.45 2.02 -16.96
C LEU A 157 9.73 0.60 -17.48
N VAL A 158 9.65 0.38 -18.79
CA VAL A 158 9.99 -0.90 -19.42
C VAL A 158 11.45 -1.26 -19.17
N ASP A 159 12.37 -0.32 -19.39
CA ASP A 159 13.80 -0.55 -19.20
C ASP A 159 14.12 -0.79 -17.71
N PHE A 160 13.48 -0.03 -16.82
CA PHE A 160 13.62 -0.21 -15.37
C PHE A 160 13.14 -1.59 -14.92
N LEU A 161 11.91 -1.98 -15.29
CA LEU A 161 11.31 -3.26 -14.86
C LEU A 161 12.04 -4.47 -15.46
N THR A 162 12.61 -4.36 -16.66
CA THR A 162 13.42 -5.43 -17.26
C THR A 162 14.65 -5.76 -16.40
N ASN A 163 15.20 -4.77 -15.69
CA ASN A 163 16.38 -4.91 -14.83
C ASN A 163 16.03 -5.01 -13.33
N PHE A 164 14.74 -5.01 -12.99
CA PHE A 164 14.26 -4.93 -11.61
C PHE A 164 14.32 -6.30 -10.92
N HIS A 165 15.12 -6.41 -9.86
CA HIS A 165 15.31 -7.60 -9.03
C HIS A 165 15.51 -8.92 -9.80
N ASN A 166 16.38 -8.93 -10.82
CA ASN A 166 16.69 -10.14 -11.59
C ASN A 166 17.46 -11.22 -10.79
N ASP A 167 17.93 -10.88 -9.59
CA ASP A 167 18.48 -11.81 -8.60
C ASP A 167 17.42 -12.74 -7.98
N ARG A 168 16.13 -12.43 -8.08
CA ARG A 168 15.01 -13.25 -7.59
C ARG A 168 14.55 -14.27 -8.64
N SER A 169 15.46 -15.10 -9.14
CA SER A 169 15.15 -16.09 -10.20
C SER A 169 14.28 -17.25 -9.72
N ASP A 170 14.26 -17.50 -8.42
CA ASP A 170 13.49 -18.55 -7.73
C ASP A 170 12.03 -18.15 -7.42
N ASP A 171 11.71 -16.86 -7.51
CA ASP A 171 10.36 -16.33 -7.30
C ASP A 171 9.61 -16.28 -8.64
N GLU A 172 9.07 -17.43 -9.05
CA GLU A 172 8.33 -17.58 -10.33
C GLU A 172 7.17 -16.59 -10.42
N GLN A 173 6.38 -16.44 -9.36
CA GLN A 173 5.25 -15.52 -9.31
C GLN A 173 5.69 -14.07 -9.57
N PHE A 174 6.75 -13.60 -8.90
CA PHE A 174 7.27 -12.26 -9.12
C PHE A 174 7.72 -12.05 -10.57
N ASN A 175 8.40 -13.03 -11.16
CA ASN A 175 8.89 -12.93 -12.54
C ASN A 175 7.74 -12.90 -13.56
N GLU A 176 6.67 -13.68 -13.35
CA GLU A 176 5.45 -13.63 -14.15
C GLU A 176 4.74 -12.27 -14.03
N GLU A 177 4.56 -11.77 -12.81
CA GLU A 177 3.96 -10.46 -12.56
C GLU A 177 4.78 -9.35 -13.25
N LYS A 178 6.12 -9.40 -13.14
CA LYS A 178 7.01 -8.43 -13.79
C LYS A 178 6.90 -8.47 -15.31
N ALA A 179 6.90 -9.66 -15.91
CA ALA A 179 6.73 -9.83 -17.35
C ALA A 179 5.37 -9.33 -17.83
N TYR A 180 4.30 -9.63 -17.08
CA TYR A 180 2.96 -9.13 -17.34
C TYR A 180 2.90 -7.59 -17.32
N LEU A 181 3.49 -6.95 -16.31
CA LEU A 181 3.53 -5.49 -16.22
C LEU A 181 4.30 -4.85 -17.37
N ILE A 182 5.46 -5.40 -17.75
CA ILE A 182 6.24 -4.92 -18.90
C ILE A 182 5.38 -4.97 -20.17
N LYS A 183 4.67 -6.08 -20.40
CA LYS A 183 3.76 -6.22 -21.53
C LYS A 183 2.65 -5.17 -21.50
N GLN A 184 1.96 -5.04 -20.36
CA GLN A 184 0.88 -4.06 -20.19
C GLN A 184 1.34 -2.63 -20.45
N ILE A 185 2.53 -2.24 -19.96
CA ILE A 185 3.07 -0.89 -20.16
C ILE A 185 3.40 -0.65 -21.63
N ARG A 186 3.97 -1.63 -22.35
CA ARG A 186 4.25 -1.52 -23.80
C ARG A 186 3.00 -1.37 -24.65
N GLU A 187 1.90 -2.00 -24.22
CA GLU A 187 0.62 -1.99 -24.93
C GLU A 187 -0.27 -0.78 -24.59
N LEU A 188 0.17 0.12 -23.69
CA LEU A 188 -0.55 1.36 -23.39
C LEU A 188 -0.66 2.24 -24.64
N GLN A 189 -1.85 2.82 -24.83
CA GLN A 189 -2.21 3.76 -25.89
C GLN A 189 -2.82 5.02 -25.30
#